data_AF-A0A3G4VYF9-F1
#
_entry.id   AF-A0A3G4VYF9-F1
#
_cell.length_a   1.000
_cell.length_b   1.000
_cell.length_c   1.000
_cell.angle_alpha   90.00
_cell.angle_beta   90.00
_cell.angle_gamma   90.00
#
_symmetry.space_group_name_H-M   'P 1'
#
loop_
_entity.id
_entity.type
_entity.pdbx_description
1 polymer ?
#
loop_
_entity_poly.entity_id
_entity_poly.type
_entity_poly.pdbx_seq_one_letter_code
_entity_poly.pdbx_strand_id
1 'polypeptide(L)'
;MGASAAHRFRLSYCIGLTLTACALSFITEALAVSAEAGVVFIRSLLIWVGLALLSVRFFGRQLGWIIPLASAFFLIWYPQNWWDWTSNSATDRFSWAVAVLALSLGVAATAATPWRRKTFLSGADGRSAPGPEA
;
A
#
# COMPACT_ATOMS: atom_id res chain seq x y z
N MET A 1 -3.23 19.57 24.79
CA MET A 1 -4.38 19.09 23.97
C MET A 1 -4.42 19.66 22.54
N GLY A 2 -3.87 20.85 22.24
CA GLY A 2 -3.90 21.41 20.87
C GLY A 2 -3.06 20.68 19.81
N ALA A 3 -1.92 20.09 20.17
CA ALA A 3 -1.03 19.42 19.21
C ALA A 3 -1.64 18.15 18.57
N SER A 4 -2.41 17.37 19.33
CA SER A 4 -3.08 16.17 18.80
C SER A 4 -4.26 16.51 17.89
N ALA A 5 -5.02 17.56 18.22
CA ALA A 5 -6.10 18.07 17.38
C ALA A 5 -5.56 18.63 16.05
N ALA A 6 -4.48 19.42 16.10
CA ALA A 6 -3.81 19.93 14.90
C ALA A 6 -3.25 18.81 14.02
N HIS A 7 -2.67 17.76 14.62
CA HIS A 7 -2.18 16.60 13.87
C HIS A 7 -3.32 15.82 13.18
N ARG A 8 -4.43 15.58 13.89
CA ARG A 8 -5.62 14.92 13.32
C ARG A 8 -6.23 15.72 12.17
N PHE A 9 -6.34 17.04 12.34
CA PHE A 9 -6.83 17.92 11.28
C PHE A 9 -5.94 17.85 10.03
N ARG A 10 -4.62 17.97 10.20
CA ARG A 10 -3.66 17.84 9.09
C ARG A 10 -3.78 16.49 8.39
N LEU A 11 -3.90 15.41 9.15
CA LEU A 11 -4.07 14.06 8.59
C LEU A 11 -5.35 13.97 7.75
N SER A 12 -6.50 14.38 8.30
CA SER A 12 -7.77 14.36 7.60
C SER A 12 -7.75 15.25 6.35
N TYR A 13 -7.12 16.42 6.44
CA TYR A 13 -6.96 17.33 5.31
C TYR A 13 -6.09 16.72 4.21
N CYS A 14 -4.94 16.11 4.54
CA CYS A 14 -4.10 15.42 3.57
C CYS A 14 -4.82 14.22 2.93
N ILE A 15 -5.56 13.44 3.72
CA ILE A 15 -6.39 12.34 3.20
C ILE A 15 -7.43 12.89 2.22
N GLY A 16 -8.17 13.93 2.62
CA GLY A 16 -9.17 14.58 1.78
C GLY A 16 -8.59 15.07 0.46
N LEU A 17 -7.51 15.85 0.51
CA LEU A 17 -6.83 16.35 -0.69
C LEU A 17 -6.35 15.21 -1.60
N THR A 18 -5.80 14.14 -1.03
CA THR A 18 -5.34 12.98 -1.80
C THR A 18 -6.51 12.29 -2.50
N LEU A 19 -7.63 12.07 -1.79
CA LEU A 19 -8.83 11.48 -2.36
C LEU A 19 -9.45 12.37 -3.45
N THR A 20 -9.50 13.68 -3.24
CA THR A 20 -9.96 14.63 -4.26
C THR A 20 -9.07 14.61 -5.49
N ALA A 21 -7.74 14.60 -5.31
CA ALA A 21 -6.81 14.48 -6.43
C ALA A 21 -7.01 13.16 -7.20
N CYS A 22 -7.14 12.02 -6.50
CA CYS A 22 -7.43 10.74 -7.14
C CYS A 22 -8.75 10.75 -7.91
N ALA A 23 -9.82 11.32 -7.34
CA ALA A 23 -11.12 11.42 -7.99
C ALA A 23 -11.04 12.28 -9.26
N LEU A 24 -10.39 13.45 -9.18
CA LEU A 24 -10.19 14.31 -10.34
C LEU A 24 -9.33 13.62 -11.42
N SER A 25 -8.24 12.95 -11.05
CA SER A 25 -7.43 12.19 -12.00
C SER A 25 -8.22 11.08 -12.69
N PHE A 26 -9.03 10.32 -11.93
CA PHE A 26 -9.90 9.29 -12.51
C PHE A 26 -10.93 9.87 -13.47
N ILE A 27 -11.60 10.96 -13.09
CA ILE A 27 -12.59 11.63 -13.94
C ILE A 27 -11.92 12.11 -15.23
N THR A 28 -10.76 12.75 -15.12
CA THR A 28 -9.99 13.23 -16.28
C THR A 28 -9.61 12.07 -17.19
N GLU A 29 -9.06 10.98 -16.67
CA GLU A 29 -8.67 9.81 -17.46
C GLU A 29 -9.86 9.15 -18.15
N ALA A 30 -10.97 9.00 -17.43
CA ALA A 30 -12.19 8.38 -17.93
C ALA A 30 -12.83 9.19 -19.07
N LEU A 31 -12.77 10.52 -18.98
CA LEU A 31 -13.32 11.43 -19.99
C LEU A 31 -12.36 11.67 -21.17
N ALA A 32 -11.06 11.70 -20.92
CA ALA A 32 -10.05 12.00 -21.95
C ALA A 32 -9.69 10.78 -22.81
N VAL A 33 -9.70 9.58 -22.23
CA VAL A 33 -9.28 8.34 -22.92
C VAL A 33 -10.47 7.41 -23.08
N SER A 34 -10.96 6.83 -21.98
CA SER A 34 -12.16 6.00 -21.94
C SER A 34 -12.50 5.59 -20.50
N ALA A 35 -13.75 5.20 -20.24
CA ALA A 35 -14.14 4.64 -18.94
C ALA A 35 -13.28 3.40 -18.56
N GLU A 36 -12.87 2.60 -19.54
CA GLU A 36 -11.98 1.45 -19.31
C GLU A 36 -10.60 1.90 -18.81
N ALA A 37 -10.01 2.93 -19.42
CA ALA A 37 -8.73 3.50 -18.98
C ALA A 37 -8.81 4.03 -17.54
N GLY A 38 -9.93 4.64 -17.16
CA GLY A 38 -10.18 5.02 -15.77
C GLY A 38 -10.13 3.84 -14.79
N VAL A 39 -10.69 2.68 -15.16
CA VAL A 39 -10.63 1.46 -14.32
C VAL A 39 -9.20 0.94 -14.21
N VAL A 40 -8.46 0.92 -15.32
CA VAL A 40 -7.03 0.56 -15.33
C VAL A 40 -6.22 1.50 -14.43
N PHE A 41 -6.54 2.80 -14.44
CA PHE A 41 -5.93 3.80 -13.57
C PHE A 41 -6.18 3.52 -12.09
N ILE A 42 -7.44 3.22 -11.70
CA ILE A 42 -7.78 2.86 -10.32
C ILE A 42 -6.98 1.63 -9.88
N ARG A 43 -6.99 0.56 -10.67
CA ARG A 43 -6.24 -0.67 -10.37
C ARG A 43 -4.74 -0.38 -10.20
N SER A 44 -4.18 0.44 -11.08
CA SER A 44 -2.78 0.85 -11.03
C SER A 44 -2.47 1.63 -9.76
N LEU A 45 -3.33 2.58 -9.35
CA LEU A 45 -3.19 3.30 -8.09
C LEU A 45 -3.16 2.36 -6.88
N LEU A 46 -4.02 1.33 -6.84
CA LEU A 46 -4.01 0.35 -5.75
C LEU A 46 -2.68 -0.41 -5.66
N ILE A 47 -2.13 -0.82 -6.81
CA ILE A 47 -0.82 -1.47 -6.88
C ILE A 47 0.27 -0.52 -6.39
N TRP A 48 0.30 0.72 -6.90
CA TRP A 48 1.28 1.73 -6.51
C TRP A 48 1.25 2.04 -5.01
N VAL A 49 0.05 2.18 -4.44
CA VAL A 49 -0.13 2.40 -2.99
C VAL A 49 0.39 1.18 -2.20
N GLY A 50 0.05 -0.04 -2.61
CA GLY A 50 0.54 -1.26 -1.97
C GLY A 50 2.08 -1.34 -1.97
N LEU A 51 2.70 -1.09 -3.11
CA LEU A 51 4.16 -1.04 -3.25
C LEU A 51 4.79 0.05 -2.39
N ALA A 52 4.17 1.24 -2.32
CA ALA A 52 4.66 2.33 -1.48
C ALA A 52 4.60 1.96 0.01
N LEU A 53 3.52 1.33 0.47
CA LEU A 53 3.39 0.85 1.86
C LEU A 53 4.43 -0.22 2.20
N LEU A 54 4.70 -1.15 1.27
CA LEU A 54 5.79 -2.11 1.41
C LEU A 54 7.14 -1.40 1.48
N SER A 55 7.39 -0.41 0.61
CA SER A 55 8.62 0.37 0.60
C SER A 55 8.83 1.10 1.93
N VAL A 56 7.77 1.71 2.47
CA VAL A 56 7.79 2.34 3.80
C VAL A 56 8.14 1.33 4.89
N ARG A 57 7.66 0.08 4.79
CA ARG A 57 7.96 -0.95 5.77
C ARG A 57 9.41 -1.43 5.72
N PHE A 58 9.99 -1.57 4.53
CA PHE A 58 11.36 -2.10 4.36
C PHE A 58 12.42 -1.01 4.53
N PHE A 59 12.18 0.19 4.02
CA PHE A 59 13.17 1.26 3.90
C PHE A 59 12.86 2.49 4.78
N GLY A 60 11.68 2.51 5.42
CA GLY A 60 11.23 3.64 6.24
C GLY A 60 10.44 4.68 5.45
N ARG A 61 9.77 5.60 6.17
CA ARG A 61 8.79 6.53 5.60
C ARG A 61 9.35 7.47 4.52
N GLN A 62 10.60 7.89 4.65
CA GLN A 62 11.26 8.78 3.68
C GLN A 62 11.59 8.08 2.35
N LEU A 63 11.69 6.75 2.36
CA LEU A 63 12.05 5.92 1.21
C LEU A 63 10.85 5.10 0.71
N GLY A 64 9.62 5.60 0.95
CA GLY A 64 8.38 4.98 0.46
C GLY A 64 8.27 4.92 -1.07
N TRP A 65 9.15 5.58 -1.79
CA TRP A 65 9.18 5.65 -3.25
C TRP A 65 10.10 4.62 -3.92
N ILE A 66 10.99 3.94 -3.18
CA ILE A 66 12.00 3.04 -3.79
C ILE A 66 11.35 1.90 -4.58
N ILE A 67 10.44 1.13 -3.95
CA ILE A 67 9.79 0.01 -4.64
C ILE A 67 8.92 0.51 -5.81
N PRO A 68 8.07 1.55 -5.64
CA PRO A 68 7.39 2.15 -6.78
C PRO A 68 8.34 2.55 -7.92
N LEU A 69 9.45 3.22 -7.63
CA LEU A 69 10.38 3.66 -8.67
C LEU A 69 11.05 2.48 -9.37
N ALA A 70 11.45 1.46 -8.61
CA ALA A 70 12.03 0.24 -9.18
C ALA A 70 11.02 -0.46 -10.11
N SER A 71 9.77 -0.60 -9.70
CA SER A 71 8.71 -1.18 -10.54
C SER A 71 8.42 -0.32 -11.78
N ALA A 72 8.40 1.02 -11.64
CA ALA A 72 8.19 1.93 -12.76
C ALA A 72 9.32 1.82 -13.79
N PHE A 73 10.57 1.68 -13.35
CA PHE A 73 11.70 1.44 -14.23
C PHE A 73 11.46 0.18 -15.08
N PHE A 74 11.05 -0.93 -14.48
CA PHE A 74 10.75 -2.13 -15.25
C PHE A 74 9.62 -1.88 -16.24
N LEU A 75 8.49 -1.31 -15.82
CA LEU A 75 7.33 -1.07 -16.70
C LEU A 75 7.69 -0.23 -17.93
N ILE A 76 8.51 0.81 -17.75
CA ILE A 76 8.89 1.72 -18.84
C ILE A 76 9.84 1.04 -19.84
N TRP A 77 10.82 0.28 -19.35
CA TRP A 77 11.90 -0.26 -20.19
C TRP A 77 11.65 -1.67 -20.71
N TYR A 78 10.70 -2.40 -20.10
CA TYR A 78 10.31 -3.74 -20.52
C TYR A 78 8.78 -3.88 -20.67
N PRO A 79 8.13 -2.99 -21.47
CA PRO A 79 6.69 -3.04 -21.71
C PRO A 79 6.32 -4.34 -22.45
N GLN A 80 5.03 -4.73 -22.43
CA GLN A 80 4.45 -5.88 -23.16
C GLN A 80 4.63 -7.27 -22.53
N ASN A 81 5.01 -7.35 -21.26
CA ASN A 81 4.96 -8.62 -20.53
C ASN A 81 3.62 -8.80 -19.82
N TRP A 82 3.26 -10.04 -19.50
CA TRP A 82 2.07 -10.40 -18.71
C TRP A 82 1.96 -9.66 -17.36
N TRP A 83 3.08 -9.14 -16.85
CA TRP A 83 3.15 -8.36 -15.61
C TRP A 83 2.96 -6.85 -15.80
N ASP A 84 2.78 -6.34 -17.03
CA ASP A 84 2.46 -4.92 -17.27
C ASP A 84 0.98 -4.62 -16.92
N TRP A 85 0.72 -4.46 -15.63
CA TRP A 85 -0.61 -4.17 -15.11
C TRP A 85 -1.17 -2.81 -15.52
N THR A 86 -0.34 -1.97 -16.16
CA THR A 86 -0.73 -0.63 -16.63
C THR A 86 -1.26 -0.65 -18.06
N SER A 87 -0.86 -1.62 -18.87
CA SER A 87 -1.36 -1.80 -20.24
C SER A 87 -2.43 -2.89 -20.37
N ASN A 88 -2.55 -3.79 -19.39
CA ASN A 88 -3.52 -4.88 -19.42
C ASN A 88 -4.96 -4.37 -19.35
N SER A 89 -5.89 -5.07 -20.00
CA SER A 89 -7.32 -4.72 -20.04
C SER A 89 -7.92 -4.54 -18.64
N ALA A 90 -8.99 -3.76 -18.52
CA ALA A 90 -9.62 -3.52 -17.21
C ALA A 90 -10.17 -4.79 -16.55
N THR A 91 -10.48 -5.82 -17.33
CA THR A 91 -11.02 -7.10 -16.88
C THR A 91 -9.95 -8.15 -16.57
N ASP A 92 -8.66 -7.82 -16.78
CA ASP A 92 -7.57 -8.75 -16.51
C ASP A 92 -7.51 -9.13 -15.01
N ARG A 93 -7.82 -10.40 -14.74
CA ARG A 93 -7.89 -10.93 -13.36
C ARG A 93 -6.52 -11.00 -12.72
N PHE A 94 -5.46 -11.23 -13.49
CA PHE A 94 -4.11 -11.31 -12.96
C PHE A 94 -3.69 -9.97 -12.36
N SER A 95 -3.86 -8.87 -13.10
CA SER A 95 -3.57 -7.52 -12.62
C SER A 95 -4.42 -7.14 -11.40
N TRP A 96 -5.69 -7.58 -11.34
CA TRP A 96 -6.52 -7.38 -10.14
C TRP A 96 -6.03 -8.18 -8.94
N ALA A 97 -5.59 -9.43 -9.14
CA ALA A 97 -4.98 -10.22 -8.08
C ALA A 97 -3.70 -9.55 -7.56
N VAL A 98 -2.86 -9.00 -8.44
CA VAL A 98 -1.68 -8.21 -8.06
C VAL A 98 -2.09 -6.97 -7.25
N ALA A 99 -3.14 -6.26 -7.66
CA ALA A 99 -3.65 -5.10 -6.93
C ALA A 99 -4.10 -5.45 -5.50
N VAL A 100 -4.90 -6.51 -5.36
CA VAL A 100 -5.36 -6.99 -4.05
C VAL A 100 -4.17 -7.43 -3.20
N LEU A 101 -3.26 -8.26 -3.75
CA LEU A 101 -2.11 -8.76 -3.00
C LEU A 101 -1.16 -7.65 -2.57
N ALA A 102 -0.78 -6.73 -3.48
CA ALA A 102 0.12 -5.63 -3.16
C ALA A 102 -0.48 -4.73 -2.08
N LEU A 103 -1.77 -4.39 -2.19
CA LEU A 103 -2.44 -3.55 -1.22
C LEU A 103 -2.59 -4.26 0.14
N SER A 104 -3.08 -5.50 0.15
CA SER A 104 -3.25 -6.27 1.38
C SER A 104 -1.92 -6.50 2.09
N LEU A 105 -0.86 -6.83 1.36
CA LEU A 105 0.48 -6.99 1.94
C LEU A 105 1.03 -5.66 2.45
N GLY A 106 0.90 -4.56 1.70
CA GLY A 106 1.32 -3.23 2.14
C GLY A 106 0.58 -2.77 3.41
N VAL A 107 -0.74 -2.94 3.46
CA VAL A 107 -1.56 -2.63 4.64
C VAL A 107 -1.18 -3.52 5.82
N ALA A 108 -1.08 -4.85 5.62
CA ALA A 108 -0.69 -5.77 6.67
C ALA A 108 0.72 -5.46 7.21
N ALA A 109 1.67 -5.17 6.32
CA ALA A 109 3.04 -4.80 6.64
C ALA A 109 3.12 -3.53 7.49
N THR A 110 2.27 -2.54 7.23
CA THR A 110 2.22 -1.28 7.98
C THR A 110 1.39 -1.37 9.26
N ALA A 111 0.36 -2.22 9.29
CA ALA A 111 -0.43 -2.50 10.49
C ALA A 111 0.32 -3.38 11.51
N ALA A 112 1.26 -4.20 11.05
CA ALA A 112 2.14 -5.02 11.89
C ALA A 112 3.13 -4.13 12.67
N THR A 113 2.65 -3.51 13.75
CA THR A 113 3.46 -2.71 14.66
C THR A 113 4.52 -3.57 15.37
N PRO A 114 5.74 -3.04 15.61
CA PRO A 114 6.83 -3.78 16.26
C PRO A 114 6.47 -4.39 17.62
N TRP A 115 5.52 -3.79 18.34
CA TRP A 115 5.09 -4.23 19.67
C TRP A 115 4.36 -5.57 19.66
N ARG A 116 3.55 -5.88 18.64
CA ARG A 116 2.87 -7.19 18.52
C ARG A 116 3.84 -8.33 18.21
N ARG A 117 4.99 -8.05 17.60
CA ARG A 117 6.03 -9.06 17.31
C ARG A 117 6.77 -9.51 18.57
N LYS A 118 6.99 -8.62 19.54
CA LYS A 118 7.65 -8.97 20.81
C LYS A 118 6.77 -9.88 21.68
N THR A 119 5.47 -9.68 21.71
CA THR A 119 4.53 -10.54 22.46
C THR A 119 4.42 -11.95 21.87
N PHE A 120 4.51 -12.11 20.55
CA PHE A 120 4.51 -13.44 19.93
C PHE A 120 5.82 -14.21 20.14
N LEU A 121 6.96 -13.53 20.22
CA LEU A 121 8.25 -14.18 20.50
C LEU A 121 8.45 -14.44 22.01
N SER A 122 7.99 -13.56 22.91
CA SER A 122 8.00 -13.80 24.36
C SER A 122 6.92 -14.79 24.83
N GLY A 123 5.81 -14.93 24.09
CA GLY A 123 4.77 -15.92 24.40
C GLY A 123 5.13 -17.36 24.01
N ALA A 124 6.19 -17.56 23.23
CA ALA A 124 6.74 -18.88 22.90
C ALA A 124 7.75 -19.38 23.95
N ASP A 125 8.23 -18.52 24.85
CA ASP A 125 8.98 -18.90 26.06
C ASP A 125 8.00 -19.26 27.19
N GLY A 126 7.16 -20.26 26.94
CA GLY A 126 6.33 -20.93 27.94
C GLY A 126 7.16 -21.79 28.89
N ARG A 127 8.17 -21.23 29.57
CA ARG A 127 8.73 -21.89 30.75
C ARG A 127 7.92 -21.48 31.97
N SER A 128 6.96 -22.35 32.28
CA SER A 128 6.43 -22.58 33.61
C SER A 128 7.56 -22.48 34.64
N ALA A 129 7.49 -21.48 35.52
CA ALA A 129 8.19 -21.54 36.79
C ALA A 129 7.37 -22.45 37.70
N PRO A 130 7.86 -23.63 38.12
CA PRO A 130 7.29 -24.30 39.26
C PRO A 130 7.68 -23.50 40.50
N GLY A 131 6.68 -23.05 41.26
CA GLY A 131 6.92 -22.62 42.63
C GLY A 131 7.41 -23.77 43.48
N PRO A 132 8.05 -23.47 44.61
CA PRO A 132 7.88 -24.28 45.79
C PRO A 132 7.18 -23.46 46.87
N GLU A 133 6.05 -23.99 47.31
CA GLU A 133 5.64 -23.89 48.70
C GLU A 133 6.69 -24.58 49.58
N ALA A 134 7.11 -23.89 50.65
CA ALA A 134 7.46 -24.37 51.99
C ALA A 134 8.45 -23.38 52.64
#